data_AF-A0A484LGS9-F1
#
_entry.id   AF-A0A484LGS9-F1
#
_cell.length_a   1.000
_cell.length_b   1.000
_cell.length_c   1.000
_cell.angle_alpha   90.00
_cell.angle_beta   90.00
_cell.angle_gamma   90.00
#
_symmetry.space_group_name_H-M   'P 1'
#
loop_
_entity.id
_entity.type
_entity.pdbx_description
1 polymer ?
#
loop_
_entity_poly.entity_id
_entity_poly.type
_entity_poly.pdbx_seq_one_letter_code
_entity_poly.pdbx_strand_id
1 'polypeptide(L)' 'MTRNADSVQEKVLAEILCRNGETEYLRQFNLDGAIDRKTFKSKVPVVGYEELQPYIHRIANGDFSPILSSHPISEFLTR' A
#
# COMPACT_ATOMS: atom_id res chain seq x y z
N MET A 1 -6.66 21.28 -9.06
CA MET A 1 -6.03 19.94 -9.02
C MET A 1 -5.29 19.57 -10.31
N THR A 2 -5.77 19.92 -11.51
CA THR A 2 -5.15 19.46 -12.79
C THR A 2 -3.86 20.17 -13.20
N ARG A 3 -3.58 21.40 -12.71
CA ARG A 3 -2.39 22.18 -13.09
C ARG A 3 -1.04 21.56 -12.66
N ASN A 4 -1.01 20.85 -11.54
CA ASN A 4 0.22 20.33 -10.92
C ASN A 4 0.12 18.82 -10.65
N ALA A 5 -0.52 18.08 -11.56
CA ALA A 5 -0.89 16.67 -11.32
C ALA A 5 0.31 15.78 -10.96
N ASP A 6 1.46 15.94 -11.63
CA ASP A 6 2.65 15.11 -11.36
C ASP A 6 3.21 15.34 -9.95
N SER A 7 3.40 16.60 -9.55
CA SER A 7 3.86 16.92 -8.18
C SER A 7 2.87 16.51 -7.10
N VAL A 8 1.56 16.62 -7.38
CA VAL A 8 0.54 16.13 -6.44
C VAL A 8 0.61 14.60 -6.32
N GLN A 9 0.74 13.87 -7.42
CA GLN A 9 0.84 12.40 -7.40
C GLN A 9 2.12 11.92 -6.71
N GLU A 10 3.23 12.62 -6.88
CA GLU A 10 4.48 12.29 -6.18
C GLU A 10 4.33 12.43 -4.66
N LYS A 11 3.69 13.51 -4.19
CA LYS A 11 3.40 13.70 -2.76
C LYS A 11 2.45 12.65 -2.20
N VAL A 12 1.38 12.34 -2.95
CA VAL A 12 0.41 11.31 -2.55
C VAL A 12 1.10 9.95 -2.39
N LEU A 13 1.95 9.55 -3.34
CA LEU A 13 2.70 8.30 -3.23
C LEU A 13 3.65 8.32 -2.03
N ALA A 14 4.39 9.41 -1.83
CA ALA A 14 5.31 9.54 -0.69
C ALA A 14 4.58 9.44 0.66
N GLU A 15 3.39 10.05 0.79
CA GLU A 15 2.56 9.96 2.00
C GLU A 15 2.06 8.52 2.25
N ILE A 16 1.63 7.82 1.20
CA ILE A 16 1.19 6.41 1.30
C ILE A 16 2.36 5.53 1.76
N LEU A 17 3.53 5.67 1.15
CA LEU A 17 4.71 4.86 1.46
C LEU A 17 5.27 5.18 2.85
N CYS A 18 5.33 6.46 3.24
CA CYS A 18 5.76 6.88 4.57
C CYS A 18 4.85 6.27 5.65
N ARG A 19 3.54 6.27 5.42
CA ARG A 19 2.54 5.74 6.36
C ARG A 19 2.53 4.21 6.44
N ASN A 20 2.74 3.54 5.32
CA ASN A 20 2.52 2.09 5.20
C ASN A 20 3.82 1.29 5.03
N GLY A 21 5.00 1.91 5.02
CA GLY A 21 6.27 1.21 4.74
C GLY A 21 6.55 0.00 5.64
N GLU A 22 6.04 0.04 6.88
CA GLU A 22 6.18 -1.04 7.87
C GLU A 22 5.06 -2.09 7.83
N THR A 23 4.11 -1.98 6.91
CA THR A 23 3.05 -3.00 6.76
C THR A 23 3.63 -4.29 6.21
N GLU A 24 2.97 -5.41 6.53
CA GLU A 24 3.40 -6.74 6.10
C GLU A 24 3.61 -6.82 4.58
N TYR A 25 2.73 -6.20 3.80
CA TYR A 25 2.82 -6.20 2.34
C TYR A 25 4.03 -5.43 1.83
N LEU A 26 4.26 -4.18 2.29
CA LEU A 26 5.36 -3.37 1.77
C LEU A 26 6.73 -3.81 2.27
N ARG A 27 6.81 -4.42 3.45
CA ARG A 27 8.06 -4.99 3.99
C ARG A 27 8.62 -6.11 3.11
N GLN A 28 7.78 -6.87 2.40
CA GLN A 28 8.23 -7.94 1.51
C GLN A 28 9.08 -7.43 0.34
N PHE A 29 8.88 -6.18 -0.06
CA PHE A 29 9.59 -5.57 -1.18
C PHE A 29 10.85 -4.81 -0.74
N ASN A 30 11.19 -4.82 0.55
CA ASN A 30 12.39 -4.21 1.12
C ASN A 30 12.63 -2.79 0.56
N LEU A 31 11.68 -1.89 0.76
CA LEU A 31 11.82 -0.50 0.29
C LEU A 31 12.90 0.28 1.05
N ASP A 32 13.43 -0.23 2.17
CA ASP A 32 14.51 0.40 2.95
C ASP A 32 14.17 1.84 3.38
N GLY A 33 12.90 2.12 3.69
CA GLY A 33 12.41 3.46 4.02
C GLY A 33 12.29 4.40 2.82
N ALA A 34 12.55 3.94 1.59
CA ALA A 34 12.38 4.74 0.39
C ALA A 34 10.89 5.05 0.13
N ILE A 35 10.61 6.32 -0.10
CA ILE A 35 9.28 6.85 -0.40
C ILE A 35 9.20 7.45 -1.82
N ASP A 36 10.23 7.26 -2.63
CA ASP A 36 10.32 7.82 -3.97
C ASP A 36 9.69 6.91 -5.03
N ARG A 37 9.19 7.55 -6.09
CA ARG A 37 8.51 6.87 -7.21
C ARG A 37 9.41 5.89 -7.96
N LYS A 38 10.72 6.13 -8.06
CA LYS A 38 11.63 5.29 -8.84
C LYS A 38 11.85 3.96 -8.13
N THR A 39 12.14 4.00 -6.83
CA THR A 39 12.32 2.80 -6.02
C THR A 39 11.03 1.98 -5.97
N PHE A 40 9.89 2.63 -5.71
CA PHE A 40 8.58 1.98 -5.71
C PHE A 40 8.32 1.21 -7.01
N LYS A 41 8.49 1.87 -8.17
CA LYS A 41 8.27 1.24 -9.48
C LYS A 41 9.22 0.08 -9.78
N SER A 42 10.41 0.08 -9.19
CA SER A 42 11.41 -0.98 -9.42
C SER A 42 11.23 -2.21 -8.53
N LYS A 43 10.64 -2.03 -7.33
CA LYS A 43 10.57 -3.08 -6.30
C LYS A 43 9.15 -3.64 -6.10
N VAL A 44 8.11 -2.81 -6.27
CA VAL A 44 6.72 -3.23 -6.02
C VAL A 44 6.06 -3.67 -7.34
N PRO A 45 5.61 -4.93 -7.46
CA PRO A 45 5.00 -5.45 -8.67
C PRO A 45 3.58 -4.89 -8.87
N VAL A 46 3.14 -4.91 -10.13
CA VAL A 46 1.72 -4.79 -10.46
C VAL A 46 1.07 -6.15 -10.19
N VAL A 47 -0.01 -6.16 -9.42
CA VAL A 47 -0.69 -7.39 -8.96
C VAL A 47 -2.16 -7.41 -9.36
N GLY A 48 -2.72 -8.61 -9.51
CA GLY A 48 -4.15 -8.86 -9.63
C GLY A 48 -4.82 -8.96 -8.25
N TYR A 49 -6.09 -9.37 -8.25
CA TYR A 49 -6.85 -9.55 -7.01
C TYR A 49 -6.41 -10.82 -6.27
N GLU A 50 -6.09 -11.86 -7.03
CA GLU A 50 -5.73 -13.19 -6.56
C GLU A 50 -4.48 -13.15 -5.67
N GLU A 51 -3.50 -12.31 -5.99
CA GLU A 51 -2.30 -12.12 -5.17
C GLU A 51 -2.60 -11.36 -3.86
N LEU A 52 -3.66 -10.54 -3.82
CA LEU A 52 -4.08 -9.81 -2.62
C LEU A 52 -5.07 -10.59 -1.75
N GLN A 53 -5.74 -11.59 -2.33
CA GLN A 53 -6.78 -12.37 -1.69
C GLN A 53 -6.36 -13.00 -0.34
N PRO A 54 -5.14 -13.54 -0.16
CA PRO A 54 -4.73 -14.10 1.14
C PRO A 54 -4.70 -13.05 2.27
N TYR A 55 -4.26 -11.83 1.96
CA TYR A 55 -4.25 -10.72 2.93
C TYR A 55 -5.66 -10.26 3.27
N ILE A 56 -6.52 -10.14 2.25
CA ILE A 56 -7.93 -9.75 2.41
C ILE A 56 -8.67 -10.77 3.29
N HIS A 57 -8.48 -12.06 3.04
CA HIS A 57 -9.11 -13.13 3.85
C HIS A 57 -8.65 -13.11 5.30
N ARG A 58 -7.37 -12.83 5.58
CA ARG A 58 -6.88 -12.67 6.95
C ARG A 58 -7.57 -11.52 7.67
N ILE A 59 -7.68 -10.36 7.01
CA ILE A 59 -8.35 -9.18 7.58
C ILE A 59 -9.84 -9.48 7.81
N ALA A 60 -10.51 -10.15 6.86
CA ALA A 60 -11.92 -10.55 7.00
C ALA A 60 -12.16 -11.54 8.16
N ASN A 61 -11.17 -12.37 8.47
CA ASN A 61 -11.21 -13.31 9.60
C ASN A 61 -10.79 -12.67 10.94
N GLY A 62 -10.60 -11.34 10.99
CA GLY A 62 -10.34 -10.59 12.22
C GLY A 62 -8.87 -10.34 12.53
N ASP A 63 -7.96 -10.47 11.56
CA ASP A 63 -6.58 -10.02 11.72
C ASP A 63 -6.49 -8.49 11.56
N PHE A 64 -6.29 -7.79 12.69
CA PHE A 64 -6.14 -6.34 12.75
C PHE A 64 -4.68 -5.86 12.74
N SER A 65 -3.72 -6.76 12.53
CA SER A 65 -2.32 -6.36 12.34
C SER A 65 -2.16 -5.51 11.07
N PRO A 66 -1.10 -4.68 10.97
CA PRO A 66 -0.91 -3.78 9.83
C PRO A 66 -0.46 -4.57 8.58
N ILE A 67 -1.40 -5.25 7.93
CA ILE A 67 -1.12 -6.11 6.77
C ILE A 67 -0.93 -5.28 5.49
N LEU A 68 -1.98 -4.53 5.10
CA LEU A 68 -1.99 -3.68 3.89
C LEU A 68 -1.87 -2.19 4.20
N SER A 69 -2.29 -1.78 5.40
CA SER A 69 -2.39 -0.39 5.85
C SER A 69 -2.01 -0.31 7.32
N SER A 70 -1.35 0.78 7.73
CA SER A 70 -1.15 1.07 9.16
C SER A 70 -2.42 1.55 9.85
N HIS A 71 -3.41 2.00 9.08
CA HIS A 71 -4.75 2.29 9.59
C HIS A 71 -5.61 1.02 9.50
N PRO A 72 -6.34 0.66 10.58
CA PRO A 72 -7.23 -0.49 10.57
C PRO A 72 -8.25 -0.41 9.43
N ILE A 73 -8.52 -1.56 8.78
CA ILE A 73 -9.58 -1.65 7.77
C ILE A 73 -10.92 -1.64 8.50
N SER A 74 -11.76 -0.64 8.22
CA SER A 74 -13.04 -0.43 8.89
C SER A 74 -14.17 -1.25 8.28
N GLU A 75 -14.13 -1.48 6.97
CA GLU A 75 -15.18 -2.16 6.22
C GLU A 75 -14.64 -2.74 4.92
N PHE A 76 -15.34 -3.75 4.39
CA PHE A 76 -15.16 -4.23 3.02
C PHE A 76 -16.29 -3.70 2.15
N LEU A 77 -15.95 -2.91 1.14
CA LEU A 77 -16.91 -2.39 0.18
C LEU A 77 -17.27 -3.47 -0.84
N THR A 78 -18.30 -4.27 -0.53
CA THR A 78 -18.89 -5.26 -1.43
C THR A 78 -20.09 -4.66 -2.17
N ARG A 79 -20.24 -4.97 -3.46
CA ARG A 79 -21.41 -4.57 -4.25
C ARG A 79 -22.66 -5.34 -3.86
#